data_AF-A0A845YBS6-F1
#
_entry.id   AF-A0A845YBS6-F1
#
_cell.length_a   1.000
_cell.length_b   1.000
_cell.length_c   1.000
_cell.angle_alpha   90.00
_cell.angle_beta   90.00
_cell.angle_gamma   90.00
#
_symmetry.space_group_name_H-M   'P 1'
#
loop_
_entity.id
_entity.type
_entity.pdbx_description
1 polymer ?
#
loop_
_entity_poly.entity_id
_entity_poly.type
_entity_poly.pdbx_seq_one_letter_code
_entity_poly.pdbx_strand_id
1 'polypeptide(L)'
;MTDDARQYAPATKRNREPILEVLQKVLPLNCTVLEIASGTGEHGVFFAPHLGNRQWLPSEPNPLLLASIEAWQIHQPAGNLYPPL
;
A
#
# COMPACT_ATOMS: atom_id res chain seq x y z
N MET A 1 24.70 5.23 -7.16
CA MET A 1 23.71 4.17 -6.96
C MET A 1 22.79 4.69 -5.89
N THR A 2 21.55 5.04 -6.21
CA THR A 2 20.56 5.42 -5.21
C THR A 2 20.20 4.17 -4.43
N ASP A 3 20.48 4.15 -3.13
CA ASP A 3 20.06 3.05 -2.27
C ASP A 3 18.54 2.86 -2.39
N ASP A 4 18.13 1.60 -2.52
CA ASP A 4 16.71 1.23 -2.58
C ASP A 4 16.09 1.44 -1.20
N ALA A 5 15.23 2.46 -1.08
CA ALA A 5 14.63 2.85 0.20
C ALA A 5 13.53 1.88 0.69
N ARG A 6 13.17 0.85 -0.10
CA ARG A 6 12.14 -0.13 0.28
C ARG A 6 12.52 -0.87 1.56
N GLN A 7 11.67 -0.74 2.56
CA GLN A 7 11.69 -1.52 3.78
C GLN A 7 10.69 -2.68 3.72
N TYR A 8 10.86 -3.65 4.60
CA TYR A 8 10.09 -4.89 4.63
C TYR A 8 9.60 -5.19 6.05
N ALA A 9 8.36 -5.63 6.16
CA ALA A 9 7.72 -6.06 7.40
C ALA A 9 7.30 -7.54 7.25
N PRO A 10 7.89 -8.47 8.02
CA PRO A 10 7.54 -9.90 7.96
C PRO A 10 6.06 -10.20 8.21
N ALA A 11 5.37 -9.33 8.95
CA ALA A 11 3.94 -9.44 9.18
C ALA A 11 3.12 -9.31 7.89
N THR A 12 3.50 -8.39 7.00
CA THR A 12 2.79 -8.11 5.74
C THR A 12 2.64 -9.36 4.88
N LYS A 13 3.73 -10.10 4.66
CA LYS A 13 3.70 -11.35 3.87
C LYS A 13 2.85 -12.46 4.50
N ARG A 14 2.62 -12.43 5.81
CA ARG A 14 1.80 -13.46 6.50
C ARG A 14 0.32 -13.14 6.49
N ASN A 15 -0.06 -11.87 6.37
CA ASN A 15 -1.43 -11.43 6.60
C ASN A 15 -2.08 -10.71 5.40
N ARG A 16 -1.34 -10.35 4.36
CA ARG A 16 -1.90 -9.59 3.23
C ARG A 16 -2.98 -10.36 2.48
N GLU A 17 -2.84 -11.68 2.27
CA GLU A 17 -3.84 -12.49 1.59
C GLU A 17 -5.18 -12.56 2.38
N PRO A 18 -5.21 -12.97 3.66
CA PRO A 18 -6.46 -13.00 4.41
C PRO A 18 -7.07 -11.60 4.62
N ILE A 19 -6.27 -10.54 4.71
CA ILE A 19 -6.79 -9.17 4.78
C ILE A 19 -7.46 -8.79 3.45
N LEU A 20 -6.84 -9.07 2.31
CA LEU A 20 -7.39 -8.78 0.99
C LEU A 20 -8.76 -9.44 0.79
N GLU A 21 -8.91 -10.70 1.22
CA GLU A 21 -10.19 -11.42 1.15
C GLU A 21 -11.32 -10.71 1.91
N VAL A 22 -11.00 -10.10 3.06
CA VAL A 22 -11.99 -9.32 3.83
C VAL A 22 -12.25 -8.00 3.13
N LEU A 23 -11.21 -7.27 2.70
CA LEU A 23 -11.34 -5.98 2.03
C LEU A 23 -12.21 -6.08 0.77
N GLN A 24 -12.07 -7.15 -0.02
CA GLN A 24 -12.89 -7.38 -1.21
C GLN A 24 -14.39 -7.50 -0.89
N LYS A 25 -14.74 -8.03 0.28
CA LYS A 25 -16.13 -8.23 0.74
C LYS A 25 -16.73 -6.97 1.36
N VAL A 26 -15.94 -6.19 2.10
CA VAL A 26 -16.46 -5.08 2.92
C VAL A 26 -16.35 -3.72 2.25
N LEU A 27 -15.37 -3.51 1.36
CA LEU A 27 -15.19 -2.23 0.70
C LEU A 27 -16.20 -2.05 -0.44
N PRO A 28 -16.86 -0.88 -0.55
CA PRO A 28 -17.67 -0.55 -1.72
C PRO A 28 -16.86 -0.70 -3.02
N LEU A 29 -17.53 -1.07 -4.11
CA LEU A 29 -16.85 -1.31 -5.40
C LEU A 29 -16.13 -0.06 -5.94
N ASN A 30 -16.64 1.14 -5.62
CA ASN A 30 -16.04 2.42 -5.96
C ASN A 30 -15.92 3.26 -4.69
N CYS A 31 -14.72 3.39 -4.16
CA CYS A 31 -14.43 4.20 -2.98
C CYS A 31 -12.96 4.64 -2.99
N THR A 32 -12.65 5.59 -2.12
CA THR A 32 -11.28 5.96 -1.77
C THR A 32 -10.99 5.45 -0.37
N VAL A 33 -9.90 4.70 -0.22
CA VAL A 33 -9.44 4.14 1.04
C VAL A 33 -8.21 4.91 1.50
N LEU A 34 -8.27 5.47 2.70
CA LEU A 34 -7.10 5.97 3.41
C LEU A 34 -6.55 4.85 4.30
N GLU A 35 -5.34 4.41 4.00
CA GLU A 35 -4.58 3.53 4.87
C GLU A 35 -3.79 4.38 5.88
N ILE A 36 -4.17 4.28 7.14
CA ILE A 36 -3.53 5.02 8.23
C ILE A 36 -2.35 4.21 8.75
N ALA A 37 -1.20 4.85 8.88
CA ALA A 37 0.05 4.23 9.29
C ALA A 37 0.45 3.07 8.36
N SER A 38 0.62 3.40 7.08
CA SER A 38 0.97 2.45 6.01
C SER A 38 2.31 1.75 6.21
N GLY A 39 3.14 2.18 7.17
CA GLY A 39 4.36 1.49 7.53
C GLY A 39 5.32 1.42 6.35
N THR A 40 5.77 0.22 6.00
CA THR A 40 6.71 0.02 4.89
C THR A 40 6.11 0.31 3.50
N GLY A 41 4.77 0.33 3.37
CA GLY A 41 4.06 0.49 2.09
C GLY A 41 3.77 -0.82 1.35
N GLU A 42 4.22 -1.97 1.86
CA GLU A 42 4.02 -3.27 1.19
C GLU A 42 2.54 -3.65 1.04
N HIS A 43 1.68 -3.24 1.99
CA HIS A 43 0.24 -3.48 1.90
C HIS A 43 -0.40 -2.68 0.77
N GLY A 44 -0.10 -1.38 0.64
CA GLY A 44 -0.64 -0.54 -0.44
C GLY A 44 -0.34 -1.08 -1.84
N VAL A 45 0.91 -1.44 -2.13
CA VAL A 45 1.28 -2.02 -3.44
C VAL A 45 0.71 -3.42 -3.68
N PHE A 46 0.40 -4.16 -2.61
CA PHE A 46 -0.28 -5.44 -2.74
C PHE A 46 -1.79 -5.26 -2.94
N PHE A 47 -2.46 -4.43 -2.16
CA PHE A 47 -3.93 -4.32 -2.17
C PHE A 47 -4.44 -3.58 -3.39
N ALA A 48 -3.86 -2.44 -3.74
CA ALA A 48 -4.36 -1.58 -4.82
C ALA A 48 -4.67 -2.35 -6.11
N PRO A 49 -3.74 -3.11 -6.73
CA PRO A 49 -4.02 -3.82 -7.98
C PRO A 49 -5.12 -4.90 -7.87
N HIS A 50 -5.37 -5.46 -6.67
CA HIS A 50 -6.40 -6.49 -6.45
C HIS A 50 -7.79 -5.92 -6.11
N LEU A 51 -7.88 -4.61 -5.92
CA LEU A 51 -9.10 -3.92 -5.49
C LEU A 51 -9.75 -3.11 -6.63
N GLY A 52 -9.22 -3.18 -7.85
CA GLY A 52 -9.84 -2.64 -9.06
C GLY A 52 -10.02 -1.13 -9.02
N ASN A 53 -11.26 -0.65 -9.11
CA ASN A 53 -11.59 0.78 -9.18
C ASN A 53 -11.48 1.53 -7.84
N ARG A 54 -11.16 0.83 -6.74
CA ARG A 54 -11.00 1.46 -5.43
C ARG A 54 -9.67 2.20 -5.40
N GLN A 55 -9.69 3.49 -5.08
CA GLN A 55 -8.49 4.30 -4.93
C GLN A 55 -7.86 4.02 -3.57
N TRP A 56 -6.54 3.85 -3.52
CA TRP A 56 -5.79 3.56 -2.30
C TRP A 56 -4.83 4.70 -2.00
N LEU A 57 -4.93 5.28 -0.80
CA LEU A 57 -4.14 6.40 -0.34
C LEU A 57 -3.38 5.99 0.92
N PRO A 58 -2.07 5.73 0.82
CA PRO A 58 -1.25 5.46 2.00
C PRO A 58 -0.97 6.74 2.78
N SER A 59 -0.78 6.62 4.10
CA SER A 59 -0.38 7.77 4.95
C SER A 59 0.56 7.34 6.07
N GLU A 60 1.60 8.14 6.31
CA GLU A 60 2.63 7.81 7.30
C GLU A 60 3.40 9.07 7.76
N PRO A 61 3.51 9.35 9.07
CA PRO A 61 4.24 10.53 9.54
C PRO A 61 5.76 10.39 9.46
N ASN A 62 6.30 9.16 9.39
CA ASN A 62 7.74 8.93 9.41
C ASN A 62 8.36 9.13 8.01
N PRO A 63 9.28 10.11 7.83
CA PRO A 63 9.89 10.39 6.53
C PRO A 63 10.64 9.20 5.91
N LEU A 64 11.23 8.32 6.72
CA LEU A 64 11.93 7.13 6.23
C LEU A 64 10.95 6.10 5.64
N LEU A 65 9.76 6.03 6.21
CA LEU A 65 8.72 5.12 5.75
C LEU A 65 7.95 5.71 4.56
N LEU A 66 7.77 7.04 4.49
CA LEU A 66 7.31 7.72 3.27
C LEU A 66 8.21 7.38 2.08
N ALA A 67 9.53 7.50 2.24
CA ALA A 67 10.49 7.12 1.19
C ALA A 67 10.40 5.63 0.82
N SER A 68 10.13 4.74 1.80
CA SER A 68 9.88 3.31 1.53
C SER A 68 8.62 3.10 0.70
N ILE A 69 7.51 3.78 1.04
CA ILE A 69 6.24 3.69 0.31
C ILE A 69 6.44 4.15 -1.14
N GLU A 70 7.09 5.30 -1.35
CA GLU A 70 7.40 5.81 -2.70
C GLU A 70 8.29 4.84 -3.49
N ALA A 71 9.31 4.28 -2.86
CA ALA A 71 10.18 3.29 -3.50
C ALA A 71 9.43 2.00 -3.87
N TRP A 72 8.47 1.57 -3.06
CA TRP A 72 7.57 0.47 -3.39
C TRP A 72 6.65 0.81 -4.56
N GLN A 73 6.07 2.01 -4.60
CA GLN A 73 5.24 2.48 -5.71
C GLN A 73 5.99 2.50 -7.04
N ILE A 74 7.26 2.92 -7.01
CA ILE A 74 8.14 2.89 -8.19
C ILE A 74 8.41 1.45 -8.63
N HIS A 75 8.67 0.54 -7.67
CA HIS A 75 8.96 -0.85 -7.97
C HIS A 75 7.75 -1.63 -8.48
N GLN A 76 6.56 -1.36 -7.95
CA GLN A 76 5.31 -2.04 -8.29
C GLN A 76 4.19 -1.00 -8.51
N PRO A 77 4.18 -0.35 -9.69
CA PRO A 77 3.21 0.70 -9.98
C PRO A 77 1.80 0.13 -10.10
N ALA A 78 0.83 0.86 -9.55
CA ALA A 78 -0.59 0.56 -9.67
C ALA A 78 -1.36 1.85 -9.95
N GLY A 79 -2.25 1.84 -10.96
CA GLY A 79 -2.94 3.04 -11.42
C GLY A 79 -3.96 3.62 -10.42
N ASN A 80 -4.31 2.86 -9.39
CA ASN A 80 -5.21 3.26 -8.31
C ASN A 80 -4.49 3.45 -6.97
N LEU A 81 -3.14 3.41 -6.93
CA LEU A 81 -2.35 3.70 -5.74
C LEU A 81 -1.81 5.13 -5.83
N TYR A 82 -2.19 5.97 -4.88
CA TYR A 82 -1.83 7.38 -4.83
C TYR A 82 -0.52 7.61 -4.06
N PRO A 83 0.19 8.72 -4.30
CA PRO A 83 1.33 9.12 -3.48
C PRO A 83 0.97 9.18 -1.99
N PRO A 84 1.91 8.86 -1.08
CA PRO A 84 1.61 8.87 0.35
C PRO A 84 1.35 10.29 0.88
N LEU A 85 0.47 10.36 1.89
CA LEU A 85 0.23 11.55 2.71
C LEU A 85 1.11 11.60 3.95
#